data_AF-A0AAD5FZL4-F1
#
_entry.id   AF-A0AAD5FZL4-F1
#
_cell.length_a   1.000
_cell.length_b   1.000
_cell.length_c   1.000
_cell.angle_alpha   90.00
_cell.angle_beta   90.00
_cell.angle_gamma   90.00
#
_symmetry.space_group_name_H-M   'P 1'
#
loop_
_entity.id
_entity.type
_entity.pdbx_description
1 polymer ?
#
loop_
_entity_poly.entity_id
_entity_poly.type
_entity_poly.pdbx_seq_one_letter_code
_entity_poly.pdbx_strand_id
1 'polypeptide(L)'
;MAGRTHKGSASESETPSRHHNRDRDRDRDRDGHQNVTTSSSRTSQKARNQQALQQQQSFLQKHINSNGPKDRPRIDPLDFEKMDEATLLRYKDRYNINLPRPESLNSDILNSEIGKKTISKGEFANQVKNHFMGLQAKENDIITGFLYKVKHQDKEFKLTFQ
;
A
#
# COMPACT_ATOMS: atom_id res chain seq x y z
N MET A 1 -40.84 -30.06 -13.16
CA MET A 1 -40.00 -31.27 -13.07
C MET A 1 -38.54 -30.86 -13.15
N ALA A 2 -37.71 -31.44 -12.26
CA ALA A 2 -36.23 -31.52 -12.27
C ALA A 2 -35.43 -30.23 -12.59
N GLY A 3 -34.65 -29.62 -11.70
CA GLY A 3 -33.71 -30.23 -10.75
C GLY A 3 -32.39 -30.54 -11.45
N ARG A 4 -31.37 -29.68 -11.29
CA ARG A 4 -29.96 -30.08 -11.49
C ARG A 4 -29.01 -29.26 -10.62
N THR A 5 -28.45 -30.00 -9.68
CA THR A 5 -27.36 -29.70 -8.75
C THR A 5 -25.99 -29.77 -9.40
N HIS A 6 -24.96 -29.34 -8.64
CA HIS A 6 -23.49 -29.52 -8.74
C HIS A 6 -22.75 -28.18 -8.93
N LYS A 7 -21.69 -27.86 -8.21
CA LYS A 7 -20.86 -28.55 -7.20
C LYS A 7 -20.13 -27.43 -6.43
N GLY A 8 -20.03 -27.56 -5.11
CA GLY A 8 -19.28 -26.63 -4.28
C GLY A 8 -17.78 -26.72 -4.54
N SER A 9 -17.11 -25.57 -4.53
CA SER A 9 -15.65 -25.48 -4.45
C SER A 9 -15.20 -25.88 -3.06
N ALA A 10 -14.39 -26.93 -2.98
CA ALA A 10 -13.69 -27.35 -1.77
C ALA A 10 -12.57 -26.34 -1.48
N SER A 11 -12.64 -25.68 -0.33
CA SER A 11 -11.53 -24.92 0.24
C SER A 11 -10.93 -25.80 1.32
N GLU A 12 -9.82 -26.45 1.01
CA GLU A 12 -9.05 -27.23 1.96
C GLU A 12 -8.27 -26.26 2.85
N SER A 13 -8.57 -26.24 4.14
CA SER A 13 -7.80 -25.54 5.15
C SER A 13 -7.25 -26.58 6.12
N GLU A 14 -5.97 -26.90 5.97
CA GLU A 14 -5.23 -27.79 6.84
C GLU A 14 -4.97 -27.10 8.20
N THR A 15 -5.47 -27.68 9.28
CA THR A 15 -5.13 -27.30 10.66
C THR A 15 -4.02 -28.22 11.19
N PRO A 16 -2.93 -27.71 11.80
CA PRO A 16 -1.91 -28.57 12.39
C PRO A 16 -2.38 -29.11 13.76
N SER A 17 -2.56 -30.43 13.84
CA SER A 17 -2.81 -31.19 15.07
C SER A 17 -1.57 -31.20 15.96
N ARG A 18 -1.66 -30.59 17.15
CA ARG A 18 -0.66 -30.76 18.23
C ARG A 18 -0.92 -32.08 18.95
N HIS A 19 0.05 -33.00 18.86
CA HIS A 19 0.10 -34.27 19.59
C HIS A 19 0.35 -34.02 21.09
N HIS A 20 -0.57 -34.48 21.95
CA HIS A 20 -0.31 -34.74 23.37
C HIS A 20 -0.04 -36.24 23.56
N ASN A 21 1.07 -36.58 24.22
CA ASN A 21 1.30 -37.89 24.85
C ASN A 21 1.34 -37.63 26.37
N ARG A 22 0.35 -38.18 27.11
CA ARG A 22 0.44 -39.38 27.97
C ARG A 22 1.27 -39.15 29.24
N ASP A 23 0.92 -39.61 30.43
CA ASP A 23 -0.22 -40.34 30.98
C ASP A 23 0.08 -40.48 32.49
N ARG A 24 -0.96 -40.83 33.27
CA ARG A 24 -0.98 -41.35 34.65
C ARG A 24 -1.16 -40.32 35.77
N ASP A 25 -2.38 -40.29 36.30
CA ASP A 25 -2.58 -40.86 37.63
C ASP A 25 -3.98 -41.48 37.78
N ARG A 26 -4.03 -42.54 38.60
CA ARG A 26 -5.20 -43.39 38.90
C ARG A 26 -5.96 -42.81 40.09
N ASP A 27 -7.30 -42.82 40.04
CA ASP A 27 -8.23 -43.20 41.13
C ASP A 27 -9.67 -43.10 40.58
N ARG A 28 -10.37 -44.23 40.42
CA ARG A 28 -11.34 -44.86 41.33
C ARG A 28 -12.69 -44.14 41.46
N ASP A 29 -13.72 -44.97 41.27
CA ASP A 29 -15.13 -44.86 41.68
C ASP A 29 -16.19 -44.26 40.72
N ARG A 30 -16.91 -45.19 40.09
CA ARG A 30 -18.33 -45.53 40.38
C ARG A 30 -19.47 -44.73 39.71
N ASP A 31 -20.25 -45.52 38.95
CA ASP A 31 -21.69 -45.46 38.65
C ASP A 31 -22.34 -44.16 38.15
N GLY A 32 -23.06 -44.30 37.03
CA GLY A 32 -24.27 -43.50 36.77
C GLY A 32 -24.30 -42.80 35.43
N HIS A 33 -25.16 -43.32 34.54
CA HIS A 33 -25.96 -42.60 33.55
C HIS A 33 -25.46 -41.23 33.06
N GLN A 34 -25.16 -41.12 31.77
CA GLN A 34 -26.05 -40.44 30.80
C GLN A 34 -25.40 -40.44 29.42
N ASN A 35 -26.08 -41.12 28.49
CA ASN A 35 -25.86 -41.01 27.06
C ASN A 35 -26.32 -39.61 26.62
N VAL A 36 -25.48 -38.59 26.82
CA VAL A 36 -25.71 -37.26 26.24
C VAL A 36 -25.36 -37.36 24.76
N THR A 37 -26.32 -37.87 23.99
CA THR A 37 -26.45 -37.55 22.57
C THR A 37 -26.70 -36.05 22.49
N THR A 38 -25.61 -35.28 22.40
CA THR A 38 -25.66 -33.89 21.97
C THR A 38 -26.12 -33.89 20.52
N SER A 39 -27.44 -33.92 20.35
CA SER A 39 -28.12 -33.53 19.13
C SER A 39 -27.86 -32.04 18.92
N SER A 40 -26.64 -31.73 18.46
CA SER A 40 -26.28 -30.45 17.88
C SER A 40 -27.17 -30.28 16.65
N SER A 41 -28.34 -29.67 16.87
CA SER A 41 -29.28 -29.31 15.83
C SER A 41 -28.50 -28.55 14.75
N ARG A 42 -28.53 -29.03 13.51
CA ARG A 42 -27.76 -28.46 12.38
C ARG A 42 -27.99 -26.95 12.20
N THR A 43 -29.07 -26.40 12.75
CA THR A 43 -29.37 -24.97 12.83
C THR A 43 -28.48 -24.19 13.80
N SER A 44 -28.04 -24.76 14.93
CA SER A 44 -27.19 -24.06 15.91
C SER A 44 -25.76 -23.87 15.42
N GLN A 45 -25.19 -24.86 14.73
CA GLN A 45 -23.88 -24.74 14.07
C GLN A 45 -23.89 -23.68 12.97
N LYS A 46 -24.97 -23.58 12.18
CA LYS A 46 -25.10 -22.58 11.11
C LYS A 46 -25.17 -21.14 11.67
N ALA A 47 -25.87 -20.93 12.79
CA ALA A 47 -25.93 -19.64 13.46
C ALA A 47 -24.57 -19.21 14.01
N ARG A 48 -23.82 -20.14 14.61
CA ARG A 48 -22.48 -19.86 15.16
C ARG A 48 -21.47 -19.49 14.06
N ASN A 49 -21.50 -20.19 12.93
CA ASN A 49 -20.67 -19.85 11.76
C ASN A 49 -21.04 -18.49 11.16
N GLN A 50 -22.33 -18.15 11.09
CA GLN A 50 -22.76 -16.84 10.58
C GLN A 50 -22.30 -15.69 11.49
N GLN A 51 -22.36 -15.88 12.81
CA GLN A 51 -21.83 -14.91 13.77
C GLN A 51 -20.30 -14.78 13.69
N ALA A 52 -19.57 -15.89 13.56
CA ALA A 52 -18.12 -15.86 13.39
C ALA A 52 -17.72 -15.11 12.11
N LEU A 53 -18.47 -15.30 11.01
CA LEU A 53 -18.25 -14.58 9.76
C LEU A 53 -18.49 -13.07 9.91
N GLN A 54 -19.55 -12.66 10.61
CA GLN A 54 -19.81 -11.24 10.91
C GLN A 54 -18.76 -10.62 11.82
N GLN A 55 -18.26 -11.37 12.81
CA GLN A 55 -17.16 -10.92 13.66
C GLN A 55 -15.88 -10.73 12.85
N GLN A 56 -15.59 -11.64 11.92
CA GLN A 56 -14.43 -11.51 11.04
C GLN A 56 -14.56 -10.31 10.10
N GLN A 57 -15.73 -10.08 9.50
CA GLN A 57 -15.97 -8.90 8.65
C GLN A 57 -15.86 -7.59 9.42
N SER A 58 -16.41 -7.51 10.63
CA SER A 58 -16.30 -6.30 11.48
C SER A 58 -14.86 -6.08 11.98
N PHE A 59 -14.09 -7.15 12.20
CA PHE A 59 -12.66 -7.05 12.51
C PHE A 59 -11.87 -6.52 11.30
N LEU A 60 -12.10 -7.07 10.10
CA LEU A 60 -11.48 -6.60 8.87
C LEU A 60 -11.83 -5.14 8.56
N GLN A 61 -13.08 -4.71 8.76
CA GLN A 61 -13.46 -3.31 8.58
C GLN A 61 -12.78 -2.35 9.56
N LYS A 62 -12.51 -2.79 10.79
CA LYS A 62 -11.82 -1.97 11.81
C LYS A 62 -10.30 -1.89 11.59
N HIS A 63 -9.72 -2.91 10.98
CA HIS A 63 -8.25 -3.06 10.88
C HIS A 63 -7.70 -2.97 9.46
N ILE A 64 -8.54 -3.00 8.42
CA ILE A 64 -8.16 -2.62 7.07
C ILE A 64 -8.38 -1.11 6.93
N ASN A 65 -7.33 -0.36 7.26
CA ASN A 65 -7.25 1.04 6.86
C ASN A 65 -6.96 1.04 5.35
N SER A 66 -7.86 1.64 4.58
CA SER A 66 -7.68 1.77 3.13
C SER A 66 -6.35 2.49 2.86
N ASN A 67 -5.40 1.79 2.24
CA ASN A 67 -4.14 2.35 1.74
C ASN A 67 -4.27 2.68 0.25
N GLY A 68 -5.47 3.07 -0.18
CA GLY A 68 -5.74 3.40 -1.56
C GLY A 68 -4.86 4.57 -2.01
N PRO A 69 -4.56 4.66 -3.32
CA PRO A 69 -3.81 5.81 -3.86
C PRO A 69 -4.50 7.15 -3.61
N LYS A 70 -5.81 7.14 -3.29
CA LYS A 70 -6.61 8.31 -2.90
C LYS A 70 -6.57 8.63 -1.39
N ASP A 71 -6.12 7.70 -0.55
CA ASP A 71 -6.09 7.89 0.92
C ASP A 71 -4.81 8.59 1.38
N ARG A 72 -3.82 8.71 0.50
CA ARG A 72 -2.65 9.55 0.77
C ARG A 72 -3.07 11.02 0.73
N PRO A 73 -2.69 11.82 1.73
CA PRO A 73 -2.93 13.25 1.68
C PRO A 73 -2.30 13.80 0.40
N ARG A 74 -3.04 14.65 -0.32
CA ARG A 74 -2.50 15.33 -1.49
C ARG A 74 -1.32 16.19 -1.02
N ILE A 75 -0.18 15.98 -1.64
CA ILE A 75 1.01 16.78 -1.36
C ILE A 75 0.72 18.20 -1.87
N ASP A 76 1.02 19.19 -1.03
CA ASP A 76 0.93 20.59 -1.42
C ASP A 76 1.89 20.84 -2.61
N PRO A 77 1.42 21.43 -3.73
CA PRO A 77 2.28 21.71 -4.88
C PRO A 77 3.49 22.61 -4.60
N LEU A 78 3.52 23.32 -3.46
CA LEU A 78 4.67 24.14 -3.07
C LEU A 78 5.60 23.47 -2.04
N ASP A 79 5.30 22.22 -1.66
CA ASP A 79 6.10 21.43 -0.72
C ASP A 79 7.12 20.55 -1.46
N PHE A 80 8.23 21.17 -1.84
CA PHE A 80 9.32 20.52 -2.59
C PHE A 80 10.03 19.40 -1.81
N GLU A 81 9.92 19.34 -0.48
CA GLU A 81 10.57 18.28 0.31
C GLU A 81 9.82 16.95 0.18
N LYS A 82 8.48 17.02 0.13
CA LYS A 82 7.60 15.86 -0.05
C LYS A 82 7.49 15.38 -1.48
N MET A 83 7.92 16.18 -2.46
CA MET A 83 8.00 15.76 -3.86
C MET A 83 8.96 14.58 -4.03
N ASP A 84 8.69 13.78 -5.05
CA ASP A 84 9.57 12.70 -5.45
C ASP A 84 10.86 13.25 -6.06
N GLU A 85 11.97 12.56 -5.80
CA GLU A 85 13.29 12.95 -6.29
C GLU A 85 13.33 12.98 -7.83
N ALA A 86 12.59 12.09 -8.50
CA ALA A 86 12.49 12.07 -9.95
C ALA A 86 11.85 13.35 -10.51
N THR A 87 10.80 13.87 -9.89
CA THR A 87 10.22 15.18 -10.27
C THR A 87 11.20 16.33 -10.06
N LEU A 88 11.93 16.34 -8.95
CA LEU A 88 12.95 17.36 -8.67
C LEU A 88 14.09 17.31 -9.71
N LEU A 89 14.50 16.11 -10.16
CA LEU A 89 15.47 15.93 -11.24
C LEU A 89 14.91 16.37 -12.60
N ARG A 90 13.66 16.01 -12.94
CA ARG A 90 13.01 16.46 -14.17
C ARG A 90 12.91 17.99 -14.23
N TYR A 91 12.70 18.64 -13.08
CA TYR A 91 12.72 20.10 -12.99
C TYR A 91 14.12 20.65 -13.29
N LYS A 92 15.15 20.09 -12.66
CA LYS A 92 16.55 20.44 -12.94
C LYS A 92 16.87 20.34 -14.43
N ASP A 93 16.52 19.23 -15.07
CA ASP A 93 16.80 18.99 -16.49
C ASP A 93 16.03 19.94 -17.40
N ARG A 94 14.77 20.26 -17.06
CA ARG A 94 13.94 21.21 -17.84
C ARG A 94 14.51 22.63 -17.80
N TYR A 95 14.99 23.07 -16.64
CA TYR A 95 15.48 24.44 -16.44
C TYR A 95 17.01 24.53 -16.53
N ASN A 96 17.71 23.44 -16.85
CA ASN A 96 19.17 23.34 -16.93
C ASN A 96 19.89 23.94 -15.72
N ILE A 97 19.39 23.64 -14.52
CA ILE A 97 19.95 24.22 -13.29
C ILE A 97 21.20 23.43 -12.90
N ASN A 98 22.32 24.14 -12.68
CA ASN A 98 23.62 23.55 -12.36
C ASN A 98 23.70 23.07 -10.90
N LEU A 99 22.84 22.13 -10.51
CA LEU A 99 22.93 21.43 -9.22
C LEU A 99 23.56 20.06 -9.37
N PRO A 100 24.44 19.62 -8.44
CA PRO A 100 24.83 18.23 -8.36
C PRO A 100 23.62 17.35 -8.00
N ARG A 101 23.69 16.08 -8.39
CA ARG A 101 22.62 15.12 -8.09
C ARG A 101 22.54 14.93 -6.58
N PRO A 102 21.32 14.89 -5.98
CA PRO A 102 21.22 14.50 -4.59
C PRO A 102 21.68 13.05 -4.46
N GLU A 103 22.59 12.80 -3.53
CA GLU A 103 23.06 11.45 -3.23
C GLU A 103 22.58 11.06 -1.84
N SER A 104 22.18 9.79 -1.70
CA SER A 104 21.89 9.23 -0.38
C SER A 104 23.21 8.89 0.30
N LEU A 105 23.36 9.24 1.58
CA LEU A 105 24.58 8.98 2.37
C LEU A 105 25.09 7.54 2.29
N ASN A 106 24.22 6.58 1.96
CA ASN A 106 24.56 5.15 1.91
C ASN A 106 24.93 4.63 0.51
N SER A 107 24.89 5.44 -0.55
CA SER A 107 25.07 4.91 -1.90
C SER A 107 26.52 4.61 -2.28
N ASP A 108 27.51 5.21 -1.60
CA ASP A 108 28.92 4.98 -1.96
C ASP A 108 29.91 5.24 -0.81
N ILE A 109 29.75 4.55 0.32
CA ILE A 109 30.62 4.72 1.50
C ILE A 109 32.08 4.33 1.19
N LEU A 110 32.31 3.42 0.23
CA LEU A 110 33.62 2.83 -0.04
C LEU A 110 34.41 3.57 -1.14
N ASN A 111 33.75 4.27 -2.08
CA ASN A 111 34.43 5.11 -3.08
C ASN A 111 34.20 6.62 -2.87
N SER A 112 33.42 7.00 -1.86
CA SER A 112 33.30 8.38 -1.41
C SER A 112 34.65 8.86 -0.89
N GLU A 113 35.31 9.74 -1.65
CA GLU A 113 36.29 10.64 -1.05
C GLU A 113 35.57 11.43 0.05
N ILE A 114 35.91 11.11 1.30
CA ILE A 114 35.50 11.85 2.49
C ILE A 114 35.73 13.34 2.21
N GLY A 115 34.64 14.11 2.11
CA GLY A 115 34.68 15.56 1.83
C GLY A 115 34.18 16.01 0.45
N LYS A 116 33.75 15.11 -0.46
CA LYS A 116 32.97 15.54 -1.64
C LYS A 116 31.64 16.15 -1.17
N LYS A 117 31.31 17.34 -1.70
CA LYS A 117 30.06 18.07 -1.38
C LYS A 117 28.86 17.29 -1.93
N THR A 118 28.40 16.29 -1.19
CA THR A 118 27.12 15.62 -1.45
C THR A 118 26.01 16.55 -0.97
N ILE A 119 25.01 16.78 -1.84
CA ILE A 119 23.85 17.58 -1.48
C ILE A 119 22.76 16.62 -1.02
N SER A 120 22.22 16.85 0.18
CA SER A 120 21.09 16.09 0.67
C SER A 120 19.82 16.41 -0.13
N LYS A 121 18.83 15.50 -0.13
CA LYS A 121 17.53 15.75 -0.79
C LYS A 121 16.89 17.06 -0.31
N GLY A 122 16.97 17.38 0.99
CA GLY A 122 16.41 18.59 1.57
C GLY A 122 17.08 19.86 1.05
N GLU A 123 18.41 19.87 0.97
CA GLU A 123 19.16 20.99 0.39
C GLU A 123 18.87 21.16 -1.11
N PHE A 124 18.75 20.06 -1.85
CA PHE A 124 18.38 20.08 -3.27
C PHE A 124 16.98 20.68 -3.46
N ALA A 125 16.00 20.23 -2.67
CA ALA A 125 14.63 20.75 -2.70
C ALA A 125 14.58 22.24 -2.38
N ASN A 126 15.35 22.72 -1.40
CA ASN A 126 15.42 24.13 -1.03
C ASN A 126 16.01 25.00 -2.15
N GLN A 127 17.06 24.53 -2.82
CA GLN A 127 17.63 25.26 -3.96
C GLN A 127 16.67 25.30 -5.15
N VAL A 128 15.97 24.20 -5.44
CA VAL A 128 14.90 24.15 -6.45
C VAL A 128 13.77 25.11 -6.09
N LYS A 129 13.35 25.15 -4.83
CA LYS A 129 12.33 26.08 -4.33
C LYS A 129 12.75 27.54 -4.53
N ASN A 130 13.99 27.88 -4.19
CA ASN A 130 14.52 29.23 -4.37
C ASN A 130 14.52 29.64 -5.85
N HIS A 131 14.96 28.74 -6.74
CA HIS A 131 14.90 28.98 -8.18
C HIS A 131 13.46 29.17 -8.65
N PHE A 132 12.53 28.32 -8.21
CA PHE A 132 11.12 28.41 -8.58
C PHE A 132 10.49 29.75 -8.14
N MET A 133 10.78 30.22 -6.93
CA MET A 133 10.26 31.50 -6.42
C MET A 133 10.84 32.72 -7.14
N GLY A 134 12.02 32.60 -7.76
CA GLY A 134 12.64 33.65 -8.55
C GLY A 134 12.15 33.74 -10.01
N LEU A 135 11.37 32.76 -10.48
CA LEU A 135 10.87 32.76 -11.85
C LEU A 135 9.77 33.81 -12.04
N GLN A 136 9.90 34.64 -13.08
CA GLN A 136 8.85 35.59 -13.45
C GLN A 136 7.71 34.85 -14.16
N ALA A 137 6.59 34.71 -13.46
CA ALA A 137 5.38 34.09 -13.97
C ALA A 137 4.48 35.14 -14.65
N LYS A 138 4.28 35.03 -15.96
CA LYS A 138 3.26 35.79 -16.68
C LYS A 138 1.98 34.97 -16.74
N GLU A 139 0.96 35.39 -16.00
CA GLU A 139 -0.30 34.65 -15.84
C GLU A 139 -0.94 34.28 -17.20
N ASN A 140 -1.04 35.24 -18.12
CA ASN A 140 -1.62 35.03 -19.44
C ASN A 140 -0.92 33.90 -20.21
N ASP A 141 0.41 33.88 -20.21
CA ASP A 141 1.19 32.86 -20.91
C ASP A 141 1.04 31.49 -20.26
N ILE A 142 0.97 31.46 -18.93
CA ILE A 142 0.82 30.22 -18.14
C ILE A 142 -0.56 29.61 -18.38
N ILE A 143 -1.64 30.39 -18.26
CA ILE A 143 -3.01 29.89 -18.41
C ILE A 143 -3.24 29.41 -19.84
N THR A 144 -2.86 30.21 -20.84
CA THR A 144 -3.03 29.85 -22.25
C THR A 144 -2.21 28.63 -22.62
N GLY A 145 -0.94 28.56 -22.19
CA GLY A 145 -0.06 27.42 -22.41
C GLY A 145 -0.56 26.14 -21.73
N PHE A 146 -1.08 26.25 -20.49
CA PHE A 146 -1.67 25.12 -19.78
C PHE A 146 -2.92 24.60 -20.50
N LEU A 147 -3.86 25.48 -20.83
CA LEU A 147 -5.10 25.10 -21.51
C LEU A 147 -4.81 24.45 -22.87
N TYR A 148 -3.85 25.01 -23.61
CA TYR A 148 -3.41 24.44 -24.86
C TYR A 148 -2.83 23.03 -24.68
N LYS A 149 -1.91 22.84 -23.73
CA LYS A 149 -1.29 21.53 -23.46
C LYS A 149 -2.32 20.48 -23.03
N VAL A 150 -3.21 20.82 -22.10
CA VAL A 150 -4.24 19.88 -21.64
C VAL A 150 -5.19 19.51 -22.78
N LYS A 151 -5.62 20.48 -23.58
CA LYS A 151 -6.53 20.24 -24.72
C LYS A 151 -5.89 19.41 -25.84
N HIS A 152 -4.57 19.47 -25.99
CA HIS A 152 -3.83 18.78 -27.06
C HIS A 152 -2.93 17.65 -26.53
N GLN A 153 -3.12 17.22 -25.28
CA GLN A 153 -2.28 16.20 -24.64
C GLN A 153 -2.27 14.87 -25.43
N ASP A 154 -3.39 14.52 -26.05
CA ASP A 154 -3.53 13.31 -26.88
C ASP A 154 -2.93 13.46 -28.29
N LYS A 155 -2.53 14.67 -28.67
CA LYS A 155 -1.95 15.00 -29.98
C LYS A 155 -0.43 15.20 -29.92
N GLU A 156 0.18 15.17 -28.73
CA GLU A 156 1.63 15.15 -28.63
C GLU A 156 2.16 13.88 -29.30
N PHE A 157 2.99 14.09 -30.32
CA PHE A 157 3.56 13.05 -31.16
C PHE A 157 4.32 12.02 -30.32
N LYS A 158 3.78 10.79 -30.22
CA LYS A 158 4.52 9.65 -29.69
C LYS A 158 5.48 9.17 -30.76
N LEU A 159 6.77 9.44 -30.56
CA LEU A 159 7.83 8.82 -31.33
C LEU A 159 7.85 7.32 -31.01
N THR A 160 7.18 6.52 -31.83
CA THR A 160 7.24 5.05 -31.76
C THR A 160 8.49 4.60 -32.50
N PHE A 161 9.43 3.99 -31.80
CA PHE A 161 10.52 3.24 -32.42
C PHE A 161 9.98 1.85 -32.81
N GLN A 162 9.99 1.53 -34.11
CA GLN A 162 9.85 0.16 -34.62
C GLN A 162 11.21 -0.54 -34.55
#